data_AF-A0A536TH50-F1
#
_entry.id   AF-A0A536TH50-F1
#
_cell.length_a   1.000
_cell.length_b   1.000
_cell.length_c   1.000
_cell.angle_alpha   90.00
_cell.angle_beta   90.00
_cell.angle_gamma   90.00
#
_symmetry.space_group_name_H-M   'P 1'
#
loop_
_entity.id
_entity.type
_entity.pdbx_description
1 polymer ?
#
loop_
_entity_poly.entity_id
_entity_poly.type
_entity_poly.pdbx_seq_one_letter_code
_entity_poly.pdbx_strand_id
1 'polypeptide(L)'
;MTTSINWFRFASPASFFPLARRLVPWFASAAALLALLGCYLGLFVAPTDAQQGEAYRIIFIHVPAAWMSMFIYLVMAFWCAISLTFNTRLAAMMAQSLAPTGAMFTFVALWTGALWGKPTWGTYWAWDARMTSELILLFLYFGYMAL
;
A
#
# COMPACT_ATOMS: atom_id res chain seq x y z
N MET A 1 -27.93 4.55 33.84
CA MET A 1 -26.46 4.72 33.80
C MET A 1 -26.05 4.89 32.34
N THR A 2 -25.80 6.11 31.90
CA THR A 2 -25.31 6.38 30.54
C THR A 2 -23.84 5.99 30.48
N THR A 3 -23.51 4.90 29.79
CA THR A 3 -22.11 4.55 29.48
C THR A 3 -21.54 5.66 28.62
N SER A 4 -20.75 6.57 29.21
CA SER A 4 -20.00 7.55 28.46
C SER A 4 -18.97 6.81 27.60
N ILE A 5 -19.03 7.03 26.28
CA ILE A 5 -18.06 6.45 25.35
C ILE A 5 -16.72 7.11 25.64
N ASN A 6 -15.74 6.32 26.10
CA ASN A 6 -14.37 6.79 26.25
C ASN A 6 -13.65 6.73 24.89
N TRP A 7 -13.72 7.83 24.14
CA TRP A 7 -13.11 8.01 22.83
C TRP A 7 -11.59 7.79 22.81
N PHE A 8 -10.90 7.97 23.94
CA PHE A 8 -9.43 7.86 24.04
C PHE A 8 -8.94 6.52 24.58
N ARG A 9 -9.81 5.52 24.75
CA ARG A 9 -9.46 4.22 25.31
C ARG A 9 -8.25 3.57 24.60
N PHE A 10 -8.13 3.75 23.30
CA PHE A 10 -7.06 3.17 22.46
C PHE A 10 -5.98 4.17 22.04
N ALA A 11 -5.91 5.34 22.69
CA ALA A 11 -4.92 6.36 22.36
C ALA A 11 -3.50 6.01 22.84
N SER A 12 -3.35 5.04 23.75
CA SER A 12 -2.05 4.58 24.23
C SER A 12 -1.62 3.26 23.58
N PRO A 13 -0.31 3.05 23.33
CA PRO A 13 0.18 1.78 22.79
C PRO A 13 -0.19 0.57 23.66
N ALA A 14 -0.18 0.73 24.99
CA ALA A 14 -0.46 -0.35 25.93
C ALA A 14 -1.91 -0.87 25.81
N SER A 15 -2.88 0.01 25.54
CA SER A 15 -4.27 -0.40 25.37
C SER A 15 -4.61 -0.81 23.94
N PHE A 16 -3.95 -0.22 22.93
CA PHE A 16 -4.18 -0.54 21.52
C PHE A 16 -3.55 -1.87 21.09
N PHE A 17 -2.33 -2.16 21.53
CA PHE A 17 -1.56 -3.30 21.03
C PHE A 17 -2.23 -4.68 21.24
N PRO A 18 -2.89 -4.98 22.39
CA PRO A 18 -3.62 -6.22 22.55
C PRO A 18 -4.77 -6.38 21.56
N LEU A 19 -5.49 -5.29 21.26
CA LEU A 19 -6.55 -5.27 20.25
C LEU A 19 -5.96 -5.50 18.87
N ALA A 20 -4.92 -4.75 18.50
CA ALA A 20 -4.25 -4.90 17.22
C ALA A 20 -3.78 -6.34 17.00
N ARG A 21 -3.09 -6.94 17.98
CA ARG A 21 -2.64 -8.34 17.92
C ARG A 21 -3.78 -9.32 17.67
N ARG A 22 -4.95 -9.09 18.26
CA ARG A 22 -6.12 -9.95 18.04
C ARG A 22 -6.71 -9.79 16.64
N LEU A 23 -6.65 -8.59 16.07
CA LEU A 23 -7.23 -8.28 14.76
C LEU A 23 -6.30 -8.59 13.58
N VAL A 24 -4.97 -8.51 13.78
CA VAL A 24 -3.95 -8.79 12.76
C VAL A 24 -4.19 -10.08 11.99
N PRO A 25 -4.41 -11.27 12.61
CA PRO A 25 -4.62 -12.49 11.83
C PRO A 25 -5.87 -12.41 10.95
N TRP A 26 -6.95 -11.80 11.43
CA TRP A 26 -8.19 -11.67 10.64
C TRP A 26 -7.99 -10.76 9.42
N PHE A 27 -7.37 -9.59 9.62
CA PHE A 27 -7.07 -8.68 8.51
C PHE A 27 -6.04 -9.25 7.54
N ALA A 28 -5.01 -9.94 8.04
CA ALA A 28 -4.02 -10.60 7.20
C ALA A 28 -4.64 -11.74 6.37
N SER A 29 -5.48 -12.57 6.98
CA SER A 29 -6.19 -13.63 6.27
C SER A 29 -7.17 -13.07 5.24
N ALA A 30 -7.95 -12.04 5.58
CA ALA A 30 -8.84 -11.38 4.65
C ALA A 30 -8.07 -10.75 3.47
N ALA A 31 -6.98 -10.05 3.75
CA ALA A 31 -6.12 -9.46 2.71
C ALA A 31 -5.53 -10.54 1.79
N ALA A 32 -5.02 -11.64 2.35
CA ALA A 32 -4.47 -12.74 1.57
C ALA A 32 -5.54 -13.41 0.69
N LEU A 33 -6.73 -13.70 1.23
CA LEU A 33 -7.82 -14.30 0.48
C LEU A 33 -8.30 -13.40 -0.65
N LEU A 34 -8.48 -12.11 -0.39
CA LEU A 34 -8.90 -11.14 -1.41
C LEU A 34 -7.83 -10.92 -2.47
N ALA A 35 -6.54 -10.87 -2.09
CA ALA A 35 -5.43 -10.78 -3.03
C ALA A 35 -5.35 -12.01 -3.93
N LEU A 36 -5.45 -13.22 -3.36
CA LEU A 36 -5.45 -14.46 -4.14
C LEU A 36 -6.64 -14.55 -5.09
N LEU A 37 -7.84 -14.19 -4.61
CA LEU A 37 -9.04 -14.17 -5.44
C LEU A 37 -8.91 -13.14 -6.58
N GLY A 38 -8.45 -11.92 -6.27
CA GLY A 38 -8.22 -10.88 -7.26
C GLY A 38 -7.20 -11.30 -8.32
N CYS A 39 -6.08 -11.90 -7.90
CA CYS A 39 -5.08 -12.45 -8.81
C CYS A 39 -5.65 -13.58 -9.67
N TYR A 40 -6.43 -14.50 -9.09
CA TYR A 40 -7.07 -15.57 -9.86
C TYR A 40 -8.02 -15.02 -10.92
N LEU A 41 -8.90 -14.09 -10.52
CA LEU A 41 -9.85 -13.48 -11.43
C LEU A 41 -9.15 -12.68 -12.54
N GLY A 42 -8.14 -11.87 -12.20
CA GLY A 42 -7.43 -11.05 -13.17
C GLY A 42 -6.53 -11.84 -14.12
N LEU A 43 -5.80 -12.84 -13.62
CA LEU A 43 -4.80 -13.56 -14.41
C LEU A 43 -5.37 -14.75 -15.18
N PHE A 44 -6.45 -15.38 -14.70
CA PHE A 44 -6.97 -16.61 -15.32
C PHE A 44 -8.40 -16.48 -15.86
N VAL A 45 -9.26 -15.69 -15.20
CA VAL A 45 -10.69 -15.62 -15.57
C VAL A 45 -10.99 -14.46 -16.53
N ALA A 46 -10.30 -13.34 -16.38
CA ALA A 46 -10.52 -12.17 -17.23
C ALA A 46 -10.37 -12.54 -18.73
N PRO A 47 -11.20 -12.02 -19.62
CA PRO A 47 -10.99 -12.22 -21.05
C PRO A 47 -9.73 -11.47 -21.50
N THR A 48 -9.14 -11.92 -22.59
CA THR A 48 -8.04 -11.20 -23.26
C THR A 48 -8.52 -9.87 -23.80
N ASP A 49 -7.68 -8.84 -23.68
CA ASP A 49 -7.98 -7.54 -24.26
C ASP A 49 -7.78 -7.56 -25.78
N ALA A 50 -8.61 -6.83 -26.52
CA ALA A 50 -8.58 -6.82 -27.99
C ALA A 50 -7.33 -6.11 -28.56
N GLN A 51 -6.74 -5.16 -27.84
CA GLN A 51 -5.59 -4.37 -28.30
C GLN A 51 -4.29 -4.85 -27.65
N GLN A 52 -4.33 -5.19 -26.37
CA GLN A 52 -3.16 -5.53 -25.56
C GLN A 52 -2.98 -7.04 -25.36
N GLY A 53 -3.95 -7.86 -25.79
CA GLY A 53 -3.91 -9.32 -25.62
C GLY A 53 -3.77 -9.74 -24.16
N GLU A 54 -2.87 -10.69 -23.92
CA GLU A 54 -2.57 -11.22 -22.58
C GLU A 54 -1.84 -10.22 -21.67
N ALA A 55 -1.10 -9.26 -22.25
CA ALA A 55 -0.31 -8.30 -21.47
C ALA A 55 -1.19 -7.41 -20.58
N TYR A 56 -2.44 -7.15 -20.99
CA TYR A 56 -3.43 -6.42 -20.20
C TYR A 56 -3.62 -7.01 -18.79
N ARG A 57 -3.48 -8.33 -18.62
CA ARG A 57 -3.71 -8.97 -17.33
C ARG A 57 -2.76 -8.48 -16.22
N ILE A 58 -1.58 -7.95 -16.58
CA ILE A 58 -0.62 -7.35 -15.64
C ILE A 58 -1.25 -6.15 -14.91
N ILE A 59 -2.17 -5.42 -15.54
CA ILE A 59 -2.87 -4.25 -14.98
C ILE A 59 -3.63 -4.62 -13.70
N PHE A 60 -4.19 -5.84 -13.60
CA PHE A 60 -4.90 -6.29 -12.41
C PHE A 60 -4.01 -6.39 -11.16
N ILE A 61 -2.69 -6.46 -11.33
CA ILE A 61 -1.72 -6.36 -10.23
C ILE A 61 -1.18 -4.93 -10.15
N HIS A 62 -0.76 -4.37 -11.28
CA HIS A 62 -0.08 -3.09 -11.36
C HIS A 62 -0.92 -1.93 -10.81
N VAL A 63 -2.16 -1.79 -11.27
CA VAL A 63 -3.00 -0.64 -10.91
C VAL A 63 -3.35 -0.66 -9.42
N PRO A 64 -3.85 -1.76 -8.83
CA PRO A 64 -4.07 -1.81 -7.39
C PRO A 64 -2.78 -1.56 -6.59
N ALA A 65 -1.63 -2.07 -7.02
CA ALA A 65 -0.36 -1.82 -6.35
C ALA A 65 0.02 -0.33 -6.36
N ALA A 66 -0.10 0.35 -7.50
CA ALA A 66 0.16 1.78 -7.62
C ALA A 66 -0.81 2.63 -6.78
N TRP A 67 -2.09 2.24 -6.70
CA TRP A 67 -3.03 2.92 -5.82
C TRP A 67 -2.69 2.72 -4.34
N MET A 68 -2.35 1.50 -3.95
CA MET A 68 -1.99 1.19 -2.57
C MET A 68 -0.70 1.88 -2.13
N SER A 69 0.30 2.01 -3.01
CA SER A 69 1.55 2.71 -2.71
C SER A 69 1.30 4.18 -2.34
N MET A 70 0.53 4.90 -3.16
CA MET A 70 0.18 6.31 -2.94
C MET A 70 -0.75 6.48 -1.74
N PHE A 71 -1.76 5.61 -1.60
CA PHE A 71 -2.70 5.69 -0.48
C PHE A 71 -2.01 5.48 0.87
N ILE A 72 -1.18 4.45 0.99
CA ILE A 72 -0.42 4.19 2.23
C ILE A 72 0.51 5.37 2.55
N TYR A 73 1.06 6.03 1.53
CA TYR A 73 1.94 7.18 1.73
C TYR A 73 1.19 8.34 2.36
N LEU A 74 -0.01 8.63 1.87
CA LEU A 74 -0.88 9.67 2.45
C LEU A 74 -1.28 9.33 3.89
N VAL A 75 -1.63 8.06 4.16
CA VAL A 75 -1.97 7.62 5.53
C VAL A 75 -0.75 7.71 6.45
N MET A 76 0.44 7.34 5.97
CA MET A 76 1.69 7.47 6.71
C MET A 76 2.01 8.95 7.00
N ALA A 77 1.88 9.83 6.00
CA ALA A 77 2.08 11.27 6.15
C ALA A 77 1.12 11.88 7.17
N PHE A 78 -0.14 11.46 7.17
CA PHE A 78 -1.13 11.83 8.18
C PHE A 78 -0.68 11.43 9.60
N TRP A 79 -0.21 10.20 9.79
CA TRP A 79 0.29 9.76 11.09
C TRP A 79 1.58 10.47 11.51
N CYS A 80 2.49 10.76 10.58
CA CYS A 80 3.65 11.61 10.83
C CYS A 80 3.23 13.02 11.29
N ALA A 81 2.24 13.64 10.64
CA ALA A 81 1.72 14.94 11.05
C ALA A 81 1.14 14.91 12.47
N ILE A 82 0.31 13.92 12.79
CA ILE A 82 -0.21 13.74 14.17
C ILE A 82 0.93 13.53 15.16
N SER A 83 1.92 12.71 14.82
CA SER A 83 3.07 12.46 15.67
C SER A 83 3.86 13.73 15.96
N LEU A 84 4.07 14.59 14.96
CA LEU A 84 4.80 15.86 15.10
C LEU A 84 3.98 16.91 15.88
N THR A 85 2.67 17.01 15.64
CA THR A 85 1.81 18.00 16.31
C THR A 85 1.56 17.65 17.77
N PHE A 86 1.29 16.39 18.07
CA PHE A 86 0.84 15.96 19.40
C PHE A 86 1.89 15.15 20.18
N ASN A 87 3.06 14.89 19.59
CA ASN A 87 4.15 14.11 20.18
C ASN A 87 3.68 12.74 20.73
N THR A 88 2.82 12.06 19.96
CA THR A 88 2.21 10.79 20.40
C THR A 88 3.01 9.59 19.89
N ARG A 89 3.40 8.71 20.82
CA ARG A 89 4.15 7.49 20.49
C ARG A 89 3.37 6.54 19.58
N LEU A 90 2.04 6.46 19.75
CA LEU A 90 1.21 5.59 18.92
C LEU A 90 1.22 6.02 17.46
N ALA A 91 1.12 7.32 17.16
CA ALA A 91 1.15 7.82 15.79
C ALA A 91 2.49 7.52 15.09
N ALA A 92 3.62 7.71 15.79
CA ALA A 92 4.94 7.32 15.29
C ALA A 92 5.01 5.81 14.96
N MET A 93 4.49 4.95 15.85
CA MET A 93 4.44 3.50 15.62
C MET A 93 3.57 3.12 14.42
N MET A 94 2.45 3.83 14.19
CA MET A 94 1.60 3.61 13.02
C MET A 94 2.34 3.95 11.72
N ALA A 95 2.99 5.12 11.66
CA ALA A 95 3.77 5.51 10.50
C ALA A 95 4.91 4.51 10.20
N GLN A 96 5.63 4.07 11.24
CA GLN A 96 6.69 3.05 11.11
C GLN A 96 6.16 1.70 10.60
N SER A 97 4.96 1.30 11.02
CA SER A 97 4.35 0.04 10.58
C SER A 97 3.85 0.10 9.12
N LEU A 98 3.48 1.29 8.64
CA LEU A 98 2.97 1.49 7.28
C LEU A 98 4.09 1.51 6.24
N ALA A 99 5.26 2.06 6.57
CA ALA A 99 6.32 2.32 5.61
C ALA A 99 6.80 1.08 4.82
N PRO A 100 7.04 -0.10 5.42
CA PRO A 100 7.46 -1.28 4.67
C PRO A 100 6.39 -1.78 3.70
N THR A 101 5.12 -1.69 4.10
CA THR A 101 3.99 -2.13 3.26
C THR A 101 3.82 -1.20 2.06
N GLY A 102 3.93 0.11 2.29
CA GLY A 102 3.91 1.11 1.24
C GLY A 102 5.05 0.94 0.24
N ALA A 103 6.28 0.77 0.74
CA ALA A 103 7.47 0.50 -0.07
C ALA A 103 7.33 -0.75 -0.94
N MET A 104 6.79 -1.84 -0.36
CA MET A 104 6.52 -3.08 -1.07
C MET A 104 5.56 -2.84 -2.25
N PHE A 105 4.45 -2.13 -2.03
CA PHE A 105 3.51 -1.82 -3.11
C PHE A 105 4.11 -0.91 -4.18
N THR A 106 4.91 0.09 -3.80
CA THR A 106 5.62 0.94 -4.76
C THR A 106 6.58 0.12 -5.62
N PHE A 107 7.33 -0.79 -5.02
CA PHE A 107 8.22 -1.69 -5.77
C PHE A 107 7.44 -2.58 -6.73
N VAL A 108 6.34 -3.20 -6.27
CA VAL A 108 5.48 -4.04 -7.13
C VAL A 108 4.89 -3.22 -8.27
N ALA A 109 4.45 -1.98 -8.01
CA ALA A 109 3.93 -1.07 -9.03
C ALA A 109 4.99 -0.75 -10.09
N LEU A 110 6.21 -0.38 -9.69
CA LEU A 110 7.32 -0.11 -10.60
C LEU A 110 7.68 -1.34 -11.44
N TRP A 111 7.80 -2.50 -10.79
CA TRP A 111 8.19 -3.75 -11.44
C TRP A 111 7.15 -4.21 -12.46
N THR A 112 5.89 -4.29 -12.05
CA THR A 112 4.79 -4.70 -12.94
C THR A 112 4.50 -3.67 -14.02
N GLY A 113 4.66 -2.39 -13.71
CA GLY A 113 4.52 -1.29 -14.67
C GLY A 113 5.57 -1.37 -15.78
N ALA A 114 6.82 -1.67 -15.43
CA ALA A 114 7.88 -1.89 -16.42
C ALA A 114 7.56 -3.09 -17.34
N LEU A 115 7.12 -4.21 -16.76
CA LEU A 115 6.75 -5.41 -17.53
C LEU A 115 5.59 -5.16 -18.48
N TRP A 116 4.58 -4.39 -18.07
CA TRP A 116 3.46 -4.00 -18.93
C TRP A 116 3.85 -2.92 -19.97
N GLY A 117 4.79 -2.03 -19.62
CA GLY A 117 5.29 -0.99 -20.50
C GLY A 117 5.99 -1.54 -21.74
N LYS A 118 6.72 -2.66 -21.64
CA LYS A 118 7.45 -3.22 -22.78
C LYS A 118 6.56 -3.60 -23.98
N PRO A 119 5.50 -4.42 -23.82
CA PRO A 119 4.59 -4.75 -24.92
C PRO A 119 3.71 -3.57 -25.35
N THR A 120 3.39 -2.65 -24.44
CA THR A 120 2.45 -1.55 -24.72
C THR A 120 3.12 -0.34 -25.38
N TRP A 121 4.33 0.02 -24.93
CA TRP A 121 5.05 1.24 -25.31
C TRP A 121 6.43 0.97 -25.93
N GLY A 122 6.84 -0.30 -26.04
CA GLY A 122 8.13 -0.69 -26.61
C GLY A 122 9.34 -0.55 -25.68
N THR A 123 9.17 -0.01 -24.47
CA THR A 123 10.23 0.18 -23.47
C THR A 123 9.79 -0.21 -22.06
N TYR A 124 10.73 -0.68 -21.23
CA TYR A 124 10.48 -0.96 -19.81
C TYR A 124 10.45 0.30 -18.95
N TRP A 125 11.12 1.35 -19.40
CA TRP A 125 11.24 2.59 -18.65
C TRP A 125 11.13 3.79 -19.58
N ALA A 126 10.30 4.74 -19.18
CA ALA A 126 10.26 6.08 -19.71
C ALA A 126 10.46 7.06 -18.55
N TRP A 127 11.11 8.18 -18.82
CA TRP A 127 11.33 9.23 -17.83
C TRP A 127 10.15 10.21 -17.78
N ASP A 128 8.92 9.70 -17.91
CA ASP A 128 7.73 10.53 -17.78
C ASP A 128 7.42 10.80 -16.31
N ALA A 129 6.53 11.79 -16.09
CA ALA A 129 6.19 12.25 -14.75
C ALA A 129 5.65 11.14 -13.86
N ARG A 130 4.89 10.16 -14.40
CA ARG A 130 4.24 9.11 -13.60
C ARG A 130 5.25 8.08 -13.09
N MET A 131 6.10 7.58 -13.99
CA MET A 131 7.12 6.59 -13.63
C MET A 131 8.17 7.19 -12.70
N THR A 132 8.59 8.43 -12.99
CA THR A 132 9.55 9.15 -12.16
C THR A 132 8.96 9.47 -10.77
N SER A 133 7.69 9.87 -10.67
CA SER A 133 7.05 10.13 -9.37
C SER A 133 6.93 8.86 -8.52
N GLU A 134 6.62 7.72 -9.13
CA GLU A 134 6.52 6.45 -8.42
C GLU A 134 7.90 5.97 -7.92
N LEU A 135 8.96 6.22 -8.69
CA LEU A 135 10.33 5.95 -8.25
C LEU A 135 10.74 6.86 -7.08
N ILE A 136 10.44 8.16 -7.17
CA ILE A 136 10.67 9.10 -6.07
C ILE A 136 9.93 8.63 -4.82
N LEU A 137 8.66 8.20 -4.96
CA LEU A 137 7.88 7.66 -3.86
C LEU A 137 8.57 6.48 -3.17
N LEU A 138 9.19 5.57 -3.92
CA LEU A 138 9.94 4.44 -3.35
C LEU A 138 11.10 4.94 -2.50
N PHE A 139 11.83 5.95 -2.99
CA PHE A 139 12.92 6.56 -2.23
C PHE A 139 12.45 7.32 -1.00
N LEU A 140 11.26 7.94 -1.03
CA LEU A 140 10.68 8.56 0.16
C LEU A 140 10.39 7.52 1.24
N TYR A 141 9.86 6.35 0.87
CA TYR A 141 9.68 5.24 1.82
C TYR A 141 11.01 4.73 2.38
N PHE A 142 12.02 4.52 1.53
CA PHE A 142 13.35 4.10 1.98
C PHE A 142 14.00 5.14 2.89
N GLY A 143 13.89 6.42 2.54
CA GLY A 143 14.39 7.53 3.36
C GLY A 143 13.74 7.55 4.73
N TYR A 144 12.41 7.34 4.81
CA TYR A 144 11.72 7.25 6.08
C TYR A 144 12.14 6.03 6.92
N MET A 145 12.29 4.85 6.30
CA MET A 145 12.69 3.63 7.01
C MET A 145 14.14 3.64 7.49
N ALA A 146 15.00 4.45 6.89
CA ALA A 146 16.40 4.58 7.27
C ALA A 146 16.64 5.51 8.47
N LEU A 147 15.64 6.33 8.86
CA LEU A 147 15.66 7.25 9.99
C LEU A 147 15.08 6.60 11.26
#